data_AF-A0A2N3D625-F1
#
_entry.id   AF-A0A2N3D625-F1
#
_cell.length_a   1.000
_cell.length_b   1.000
_cell.length_c   1.000
_cell.angle_alpha   90.00
_cell.angle_beta   90.00
_cell.angle_gamma   90.00
#
_symmetry.space_group_name_H-M   'P 1'
#
loop_
_entity.id
_entity.type
_entity.pdbx_description
1 polymer ?
#
loop_
_entity_poly.entity_id
_entity_poly.type
_entity_poly.pdbx_seq_one_letter_code
_entity_poly.pdbx_strand_id
1 'polypeptide(L)'
;MAKAARLERLDIRRAELEAEYRDALISALRETAAGKWGLFDHNQDRAARATVAPVLDNLNEIAEVVDKMRLQLGLDPFPLHQLFLASRGRVSSHAVGEPRQAKAWLDRLETGEV
;
A
#
# COMPACT_ATOMS: atom_id res chain seq x y z
N MET A 1 -7.80 -34.75 2.36
CA MET A 1 -6.72 -34.40 1.41
C MET A 1 -7.03 -33.15 0.57
N ALA A 2 -8.21 -33.01 -0.05
CA ALA A 2 -8.52 -31.86 -0.94
C ALA A 2 -8.55 -30.46 -0.27
N LYS A 3 -8.93 -30.37 1.02
CA LYS A 3 -9.00 -29.10 1.76
C LYS A 3 -7.63 -28.49 2.02
N ALA A 4 -6.63 -29.30 2.39
CA ALA A 4 -5.27 -28.84 2.65
C ALA A 4 -4.63 -28.24 1.39
N ALA A 5 -4.70 -28.95 0.27
CA ALA A 5 -4.20 -28.45 -1.02
C ALA A 5 -4.92 -27.18 -1.50
N ARG A 6 -6.19 -26.97 -1.13
CA ARG A 6 -6.92 -25.72 -1.43
C ARG A 6 -6.40 -24.55 -0.60
N LEU A 7 -6.15 -24.77 0.69
CA LEU A 7 -5.61 -23.73 1.58
C LEU A 7 -4.18 -23.36 1.21
N GLU A 8 -3.35 -24.33 0.81
CA GLU A 8 -1.99 -24.08 0.33
C GLU A 8 -1.98 -23.20 -0.92
N ARG A 9 -2.83 -23.49 -1.91
CA ARG A 9 -2.95 -22.63 -3.11
C ARG A 9 -3.45 -21.22 -2.77
N LEU A 10 -4.35 -21.11 -1.81
CA LEU A 10 -4.85 -19.82 -1.35
C LEU A 10 -3.73 -19.01 -0.68
N ASP A 11 -2.92 -19.66 0.15
CA ASP A 11 -1.80 -19.02 0.84
C ASP A 11 -0.70 -18.55 -0.14
N ILE A 12 -0.34 -19.39 -1.12
CA ILE A 12 0.59 -19.02 -2.20
C ILE A 12 0.06 -17.82 -2.97
N ARG A 13 -1.22 -17.85 -3.39
CA ARG A 13 -1.80 -16.75 -4.15
C ARG A 13 -1.88 -15.46 -3.34
N ARG A 14 -2.18 -15.55 -2.05
CA ARG A 14 -2.13 -14.40 -1.13
C ARG A 14 -0.71 -13.82 -1.07
N ALA A 15 0.32 -14.65 -0.93
CA ALA A 15 1.70 -14.18 -0.88
C ALA A 15 2.12 -13.46 -2.18
N GLU A 16 1.71 -13.98 -3.34
CA GLU A 16 1.95 -13.34 -4.64
C GLU A 16 1.31 -11.95 -4.72
N LEU A 17 0.04 -11.83 -4.30
CA LEU A 17 -0.67 -10.55 -4.32
C LEU A 17 -0.11 -9.55 -3.30
N GLU A 18 0.34 -10.01 -2.14
CA GLU A 18 1.03 -9.16 -1.16
C GLU A 18 2.36 -8.60 -1.74
N ALA A 19 3.08 -9.41 -2.52
CA ALA A 19 4.28 -8.97 -3.23
C ALA A 19 3.93 -7.97 -4.35
N GLU A 20 2.89 -8.24 -5.14
CA GLU A 20 2.40 -7.34 -6.20
C GLU A 20 1.98 -5.98 -5.62
N TYR A 21 1.26 -5.98 -4.50
CA TYR A 21 0.91 -4.76 -3.76
C TYR A 21 2.16 -3.98 -3.34
N ARG A 22 3.15 -4.68 -2.76
CA ARG A 22 4.40 -4.06 -2.30
C ARG A 22 5.14 -3.39 -3.45
N ASP A 23 5.24 -4.04 -4.59
CA ASP A 23 5.91 -3.49 -5.78
C ASP A 23 5.16 -2.27 -6.34
N ALA A 24 3.82 -2.32 -6.40
CA ALA A 24 2.99 -1.20 -6.80
C ALA A 24 3.16 0.00 -5.85
N LEU A 25 3.18 -0.25 -4.53
CA LEU A 25 3.41 0.79 -3.52
C LEU A 25 4.81 1.39 -3.64
N ILE A 26 5.85 0.56 -3.81
CA ILE A 26 7.23 1.04 -4.01
C ILE A 26 7.32 1.94 -5.25
N SER A 27 6.70 1.54 -6.36
CA SER A 27 6.67 2.34 -7.58
C SER A 27 6.04 3.72 -7.33
N ALA A 28 4.87 3.74 -6.69
CA ALA A 28 4.16 4.97 -6.32
C ALA A 28 5.01 5.88 -5.40
N LEU A 29 5.65 5.29 -4.38
CA LEU A 29 6.52 6.01 -3.46
C LEU A 29 7.74 6.60 -4.16
N ARG A 30 8.32 5.91 -5.14
CA ARG A 30 9.44 6.44 -5.93
C ARG A 30 9.03 7.66 -6.75
N GLU A 31 7.85 7.63 -7.39
CA GLU A 31 7.32 8.80 -8.10
C GLU A 31 7.08 9.97 -7.13
N THR A 32 6.55 9.70 -5.94
CA THR A 32 6.34 10.74 -4.92
C THR A 32 7.64 11.29 -4.37
N ALA A 33 8.65 10.44 -4.12
CA ALA A 33 9.99 10.85 -3.73
C ALA A 33 10.68 11.70 -4.82
N ALA A 34 10.34 11.49 -6.09
CA ALA A 34 10.79 12.30 -7.23
C ALA A 34 10.02 13.62 -7.40
N GLY A 35 8.97 13.86 -6.59
CA GLY A 35 8.23 15.12 -6.57
C GLY A 35 6.80 15.04 -7.10
N LYS A 36 6.23 13.86 -7.32
CA LYS A 36 4.80 13.69 -7.66
C LYS A 36 3.93 13.68 -6.40
N TRP A 37 3.05 14.65 -6.28
CA TRP A 37 2.18 14.80 -5.09
C TRP A 37 0.86 14.04 -5.24
N GLY A 38 0.19 13.82 -4.10
CA GLY A 38 -1.16 13.28 -3.99
C GLY A 38 -1.22 11.91 -3.33
N LEU A 39 -0.09 11.20 -3.22
CA LEU A 39 -0.04 9.84 -2.68
C LEU A 39 -0.35 9.80 -1.17
N PHE A 40 -0.03 10.85 -0.43
CA PHE A 40 -0.39 10.97 0.98
C PHE A 40 -1.54 11.94 1.25
N ASP A 41 -2.02 12.65 0.22
CA ASP A 41 -3.14 13.60 0.28
C ASP A 41 -2.94 14.75 1.29
N HIS A 42 -1.72 15.26 1.42
CA HIS A 42 -1.38 16.29 2.41
C HIS A 42 -2.09 17.64 2.16
N ASN A 43 -2.12 18.06 0.89
CA ASN A 43 -2.61 19.38 0.48
C ASN A 43 -4.02 19.36 -0.12
N GLN A 44 -4.65 18.18 -0.24
CA GLN A 44 -5.96 17.97 -0.87
C GLN A 44 -6.09 18.60 -2.26
N ASP A 45 -4.97 18.76 -2.97
CA ASP A 45 -4.95 19.28 -4.32
C ASP A 45 -5.74 18.34 -5.25
N ARG A 46 -6.70 18.90 -5.99
CA ARG A 46 -7.60 18.10 -6.83
C ARG A 46 -6.88 17.48 -8.03
N ALA A 47 -5.91 18.17 -8.62
CA ALA A 47 -5.15 17.67 -9.77
C ALA A 47 -4.16 16.58 -9.34
N ALA A 48 -3.49 16.77 -8.20
CA ALA A 48 -2.63 15.75 -7.60
C ALA A 48 -3.44 14.48 -7.26
N ARG A 49 -4.61 14.64 -6.63
CA ARG A 49 -5.52 13.52 -6.33
C ARG A 49 -5.98 12.78 -7.59
N ALA A 50 -6.40 13.51 -8.63
CA ALA A 50 -6.82 12.89 -9.89
C ALA A 50 -5.68 12.11 -10.56
N THR A 51 -4.45 12.60 -10.43
CA THR A 51 -3.27 11.96 -11.02
C THR A 51 -2.91 10.65 -10.32
N VAL A 52 -3.07 10.59 -8.99
CA VAL A 52 -2.75 9.38 -8.21
C VAL A 52 -3.95 8.44 -8.04
N ALA A 53 -5.18 8.87 -8.34
CA ALA A 53 -6.39 8.06 -8.17
C ALA A 53 -6.26 6.65 -8.79
N PRO A 54 -5.77 6.45 -10.03
CA PRO A 54 -5.62 5.11 -10.59
C PRO A 54 -4.64 4.22 -9.80
N VAL A 55 -3.61 4.82 -9.21
CA VAL A 55 -2.64 4.10 -8.36
C VAL A 55 -3.30 3.64 -7.07
N LEU A 56 -4.11 4.51 -6.45
CA LEU A 56 -4.84 4.19 -5.23
C LEU A 56 -5.92 3.15 -5.45
N ASP A 57 -6.64 3.25 -6.56
CA ASP A 57 -7.65 2.28 -6.96
C ASP A 57 -7.02 0.89 -7.12
N ASN A 58 -5.89 0.79 -7.83
CA ASN A 58 -5.14 -0.46 -7.96
C ASN A 58 -4.66 -1.02 -6.60
N LEU A 59 -4.11 -0.17 -5.72
CA LEU A 59 -3.69 -0.60 -4.38
C LEU A 59 -4.87 -1.11 -3.55
N ASN A 60 -6.01 -0.41 -3.57
CA ASN A 60 -7.22 -0.81 -2.87
C ASN A 60 -7.76 -2.14 -3.41
N GLU A 61 -7.82 -2.31 -4.73
CA GLU A 61 -8.28 -3.55 -5.37
C GLU A 61 -7.43 -4.75 -4.95
N ILE A 62 -6.11 -4.64 -4.98
CA ILE A 62 -5.21 -5.72 -4.54
C ILE A 62 -5.40 -5.97 -3.03
N ALA A 63 -5.44 -4.93 -2.20
CA ALA A 63 -5.60 -5.06 -0.75
C ALA A 63 -6.92 -5.73 -0.37
N GLU A 64 -8.04 -5.38 -1.01
CA GLU A 64 -9.33 -6.01 -0.77
C GLU A 64 -9.33 -7.50 -1.11
N VAL A 65 -8.65 -7.89 -2.19
CA VAL A 65 -8.51 -9.30 -2.57
C VAL A 65 -7.63 -10.04 -1.55
N VAL A 66 -6.51 -9.44 -1.14
CA VAL A 66 -5.63 -9.97 -0.10
C VAL A 66 -6.40 -10.15 1.22
N ASP A 67 -7.16 -9.15 1.66
CA ASP A 67 -7.95 -9.21 2.90
C ASP A 67 -8.98 -10.35 2.87
N LYS A 68 -9.66 -10.55 1.73
CA LYS A 68 -10.58 -11.69 1.55
C LYS A 68 -9.86 -13.03 1.68
N MET A 69 -8.65 -13.16 1.14
CA MET A 69 -7.84 -14.37 1.26
C MET A 69 -7.33 -14.58 2.69
N ARG A 70 -6.84 -13.52 3.34
CA ARG A 70 -6.36 -13.53 4.73
C ARG A 70 -7.47 -13.92 5.69
N LEU A 71 -8.67 -13.38 5.52
CA LEU A 71 -9.85 -13.76 6.30
C LEU A 71 -10.17 -15.25 6.16
N GLN A 72 -10.12 -15.81 4.94
CA GLN A 72 -10.34 -17.23 4.70
C GLN A 72 -9.27 -18.13 5.33
N LEU A 73 -8.04 -17.62 5.49
CA LEU A 73 -6.93 -18.28 6.15
C LEU A 73 -6.93 -18.07 7.69
N GLY A 74 -7.83 -17.23 8.22
CA GLY A 74 -7.88 -16.88 9.64
C GLY A 74 -6.77 -15.92 10.08
N LEU A 75 -6.25 -15.12 9.16
CA LEU A 75 -5.23 -14.09 9.39
C LEU A 75 -5.88 -12.72 9.61
N ASP A 76 -5.17 -11.85 10.33
CA ASP A 76 -5.54 -10.44 10.49
C ASP A 76 -5.56 -9.69 9.14
N PRO A 77 -6.27 -8.56 9.01
CA PRO A 77 -6.23 -7.71 7.81
C PRO A 77 -4.81 -7.34 7.39
N PHE A 78 -4.62 -7.04 6.11
CA PHE A 78 -3.33 -6.82 5.49
C PHE A 78 -2.59 -5.62 6.11
N PRO A 79 -1.55 -5.86 6.92
CA PRO A 79 -0.98 -4.80 7.77
C PRO A 79 -0.35 -3.67 6.96
N LEU A 80 0.33 -4.00 5.85
CA LEU A 80 0.99 -3.00 5.02
C LEU A 80 0.01 -1.99 4.43
N HIS A 81 -1.17 -2.44 4.00
CA HIS A 81 -2.21 -1.55 3.50
C HIS A 81 -2.77 -0.65 4.61
N GLN A 82 -3.00 -1.20 5.80
CA GLN A 82 -3.46 -0.42 6.96
C GLN A 82 -2.45 0.67 7.37
N LEU A 83 -1.16 0.32 7.41
CA LEU A 83 -0.08 1.28 7.68
C LEU A 83 -0.04 2.38 6.62
N PHE A 84 -0.19 2.02 5.34
CA PHE A 84 -0.22 2.99 4.25
C PHE A 84 -1.40 3.95 4.39
N LEU A 85 -2.61 3.44 4.60
CA LEU A 85 -3.81 4.27 4.81
C LEU A 85 -3.66 5.19 6.02
N ALA A 86 -3.10 4.68 7.13
CA ALA A 86 -2.86 5.48 8.33
C ALA A 86 -1.84 6.61 8.12
N SER A 87 -0.97 6.49 7.13
CA SER A 87 -0.01 7.53 6.76
C SER A 87 -0.57 8.60 5.81
N ARG A 88 -1.81 8.41 5.32
CA ARG A 88 -2.50 9.38 4.46
C ARG A 88 -3.33 10.35 5.28
N GLY A 89 -3.51 11.55 4.76
CA GLY A 89 -4.47 12.53 5.26
C GLY A 89 -3.87 13.92 5.47
N ARG A 90 -4.69 14.81 6.03
CA ARG A 90 -4.28 16.18 6.29
C ARG A 90 -3.23 16.22 7.40
N VAL A 91 -2.09 16.81 7.08
CA VAL A 91 -0.99 17.04 8.04
C VAL A 91 -0.93 18.52 8.44
N SER A 92 -0.22 18.82 9.54
CA SER A 92 0.03 20.21 9.94
C SER A 92 0.89 20.93 8.89
N SER A 93 0.82 22.27 8.85
CA SER A 93 1.63 23.11 7.96
C SER A 93 3.14 22.97 8.16
N HIS A 94 3.59 22.38 9.27
CA HIS A 94 5.00 22.11 9.58
C HIS A 94 5.43 20.67 9.28
N ALA A 95 4.51 19.84 8.79
CA ALA A 95 4.82 18.46 8.44
C ALA A 95 5.83 18.40 7.28
N VAL A 96 6.62 17.34 7.28
CA VAL A 96 7.51 17.05 6.16
C VAL A 96 6.69 16.82 4.89
N GLY A 97 7.13 17.37 3.77
CA GLY A 97 6.43 17.21 2.49
C GLY A 97 6.35 15.74 2.05
N GLU A 98 5.36 15.43 1.20
CA GLU A 98 5.14 14.07 0.68
C GLU A 98 6.41 13.40 0.12
N PRO A 99 7.31 14.08 -0.61
CA PRO A 99 8.52 13.45 -1.12
C PRO A 99 9.45 12.93 -0.02
N ARG A 100 9.52 13.61 1.12
CA ARG A 100 10.36 13.18 2.25
C ARG A 100 9.71 12.02 3.00
N GLN A 101 8.39 12.06 3.17
CA GLN A 101 7.63 10.94 3.73
C GLN A 101 7.75 9.69 2.86
N ALA A 102 7.70 9.84 1.53
CA ALA A 102 7.89 8.74 0.59
C ALA A 102 9.28 8.09 0.72
N LYS A 103 10.34 8.89 0.85
CA LYS A 103 11.70 8.38 1.10
C LYS A 103 11.78 7.58 2.40
N ALA A 104 11.25 8.13 3.49
CA ALA A 104 11.21 7.41 4.77
C ALA A 104 10.43 6.09 4.69
N TRP A 105 9.37 6.04 3.88
CA TRP A 105 8.63 4.81 3.59
C TRP A 105 9.44 3.79 2.78
N LEU A 106 10.15 4.24 1.75
CA LEU A 106 11.05 3.39 0.96
C LEU A 106 12.15 2.80 1.84
N ASP A 107 12.78 3.63 2.68
CA ASP A 107 13.83 3.19 3.61
C ASP A 107 13.31 2.09 4.55
N ARG A 108 12.10 2.26 5.12
CA ARG A 108 11.46 1.26 5.99
C ARG A 108 11.11 -0.04 5.26
N LEU A 109 10.68 0.06 4.01
CA LEU A 109 10.38 -1.10 3.16
C LEU A 109 11.66 -1.87 2.79
N GLU A 110 12.78 -1.19 2.64
CA GLU A 110 14.09 -1.80 2.39
C GLU A 110 14.68 -2.47 3.64
N THR A 111 14.48 -1.88 4.83
CA THR A 111 14.94 -2.45 6.10
C THR A 111 14.02 -3.54 6.67
N GLY A 112 12.79 -3.68 6.14
CA GLY A 112 11.81 -4.66 6.60
C GLY A 112 11.08 -4.27 7.88
N GLU A 113 10.99 -2.97 8.18
CA GLU A 113 10.40 -2.42 9.42
C GLU A 113 8.88 -2.17 9.33
N VAL A 114 8.21 -2.75 8.33
CA VAL A 114 6.78 -2.56 8.00
C VAL A 114 6.07 -3.88 7.76
#